data_AF-A0AAV1KW92-F1
#
_entry.id   AF-A0AAV1KW92-F1
#
_cell.length_a   1.000
_cell.length_b   1.000
_cell.length_c   1.000
_cell.angle_alpha   90.00
_cell.angle_beta   90.00
_cell.angle_gamma   90.00
#
_symmetry.space_group_name_H-M   'P 1'
#
loop_
_entity.id
_entity.type
_entity.pdbx_description
1 polymer ?
#
loop_
_entity_poly.entity_id
_entity_poly.type
_entity_poly.pdbx_seq_one_letter_code
_entity_poly.pdbx_strand_id
1 'polypeptide(L)'
;MGEQTKCVICSSPAVQKCSGCQNVHYCSREHQKQDWKLHKYRCIPAKVKQDPKLGRYLEATRDIKSGDIIMKEAPLITGPAQVTPPVCLGCYTLLEEGKTVSCSDCGWPFCSEACTRNEAHKPECHFTQKRGEKVSISTFGVPHPNYQCITVLRCLYQRP
;
A
#
# COMPACT_ATOMS: atom_id res chain seq x y z
N MET A 1 -4.28 40.79 5.67
CA MET A 1 -5.59 40.23 6.08
C MET A 1 -5.35 38.76 6.41
N GLY A 2 -5.47 38.36 7.68
CA GLY A 2 -5.19 36.97 8.08
C GLY A 2 -6.30 36.04 7.59
N GLU A 3 -5.96 34.98 6.87
CA GLU A 3 -6.90 33.91 6.54
C GLU A 3 -7.49 33.35 7.83
N GLN A 4 -8.81 33.45 7.99
CA GLN A 4 -9.50 32.90 9.14
C GLN A 4 -9.59 31.38 8.98
N THR A 5 -8.75 30.65 9.70
CA THR A 5 -8.75 29.18 9.65
C THR A 5 -9.95 28.62 10.42
N LYS A 6 -10.56 27.56 9.88
CA LYS A 6 -11.79 26.95 10.41
C LYS A 6 -11.51 25.58 11.00
N CYS A 7 -12.29 25.20 12.00
CA CYS A 7 -12.21 23.88 12.61
C CYS A 7 -12.67 22.80 11.63
N VAL A 8 -11.88 21.75 11.45
CA VAL A 8 -12.23 20.65 10.53
C VAL A 8 -13.46 19.83 10.95
N ILE A 9 -13.89 19.93 12.21
CA ILE A 9 -15.06 19.21 12.73
C ILE A 9 -16.34 20.05 12.66
N CYS A 10 -16.32 21.29 13.14
CA CYS A 10 -17.52 22.12 13.29
C CYS A 10 -17.53 23.40 12.43
N SER A 11 -16.48 23.68 11.67
CA SER A 11 -16.29 24.89 10.85
C SER A 11 -16.25 26.24 11.61
N SER A 12 -16.36 26.25 12.94
CA SER A 12 -16.14 27.45 13.75
C SER A 12 -14.71 27.99 13.59
N PRO A 13 -14.47 29.28 13.85
CA PRO A 13 -13.12 29.84 13.85
C PRO A 13 -12.18 29.02 14.74
N ALA A 14 -11.03 28.65 14.19
CA ALA A 14 -10.06 27.81 14.86
C ALA A 14 -8.78 28.59 15.12
N VAL A 15 -8.22 28.39 16.32
CA VAL A 15 -6.95 29.03 16.73
C VAL A 15 -5.84 28.00 16.95
N GLN A 16 -6.20 26.71 17.09
CA GLN A 16 -5.23 25.64 17.35
C GLN A 16 -4.95 24.89 16.05
N LYS A 17 -3.68 24.78 15.68
CA LYS A 17 -3.23 23.89 14.60
C LYS A 17 -2.78 22.55 15.16
N CYS A 18 -2.92 21.48 14.38
CA CYS A 18 -2.30 20.21 14.71
C CYS A 18 -0.78 20.37 14.83
N SER A 19 -0.19 20.03 15.98
CA SER A 19 1.26 20.18 16.20
C SER A 19 2.09 19.27 15.28
N GLY A 20 1.54 18.12 14.89
CA GLY A 20 2.21 17.15 14.02
C GLY A 20 2.32 17.62 12.58
N CYS A 21 1.19 17.94 11.94
CA CYS A 21 1.16 18.28 10.51
C CYS A 21 1.00 19.77 10.20
N GLN A 22 0.53 20.59 11.14
CA GLN A 22 0.16 22.01 10.93
C GLN A 22 -0.81 22.28 9.75
N ASN A 23 -1.40 21.24 9.15
CA ASN A 23 -2.29 21.32 8.00
C ASN A 23 -3.76 21.55 8.40
N VAL A 24 -4.17 21.01 9.55
CA VAL A 24 -5.56 21.09 10.04
C VAL A 24 -5.65 21.93 11.30
N HIS A 25 -6.81 22.56 11.48
CA HIS A 25 -7.09 23.46 12.59
C HIS A 25 -8.31 23.00 13.39
N TYR A 26 -8.32 23.31 14.68
CA TYR A 26 -9.35 22.95 15.63
C TYR A 26 -9.73 24.16 16.49
N CYS A 27 -11.01 24.28 16.83
CA CYS A 27 -11.46 25.28 17.80
C CYS A 27 -11.18 24.83 19.25
N SER A 28 -10.98 23.52 19.50
CA SER A 28 -10.68 22.99 20.82
C SER A 28 -9.94 21.64 20.76
N ARG A 29 -9.41 21.19 21.91
CA ARG A 29 -8.73 19.90 22.05
C ARG A 29 -9.67 18.71 21.87
N GLU A 30 -10.95 18.89 22.18
CA GLU A 30 -11.99 17.87 22.06
C GLU A 30 -12.19 17.50 20.58
N HIS A 31 -12.32 18.51 19.70
CA HIS A 31 -12.42 18.27 18.26
C HIS A 31 -11.14 17.68 17.66
N GLN A 32 -9.96 18.03 18.19
CA GLN A 32 -8.72 17.35 17.81
C GLN A 32 -8.74 15.86 18.18
N LYS A 33 -9.14 15.51 19.40
CA LYS A 33 -9.26 14.11 19.85
C LYS A 33 -10.31 13.33 19.04
N GLN A 34 -11.41 14.00 18.68
CA GLN A 34 -12.45 13.43 17.83
C GLN A 34 -11.90 13.09 16.44
N ASP A 35 -11.18 14.02 15.80
CA ASP A 35 -10.59 13.82 14.47
C ASP A 35 -9.41 12.82 14.49
N TRP A 36 -8.66 12.75 15.59
CA TRP A 36 -7.43 11.95 15.71
C TRP A 36 -7.61 10.47 15.33
N LYS A 37 -8.81 9.91 15.51
CA LYS A 37 -9.14 8.53 15.12
C LYS A 37 -8.86 8.27 13.63
N LEU A 38 -9.08 9.27 12.77
CA LEU A 38 -8.86 9.20 11.32
C LEU A 38 -7.63 10.01 10.91
N HIS A 39 -7.44 11.20 11.48
CA HIS A 39 -6.36 12.11 11.13
C HIS A 39 -4.96 11.51 11.33
N LYS A 40 -4.75 10.67 12.34
CA LYS A 40 -3.43 10.08 12.63
C LYS A 40 -2.80 9.32 11.45
N TYR A 41 -3.62 8.78 10.55
CA TYR A 41 -3.14 8.08 9.35
C TYR A 41 -2.82 9.01 8.18
N ARG A 42 -3.26 10.28 8.25
CA ARG A 42 -3.06 11.32 7.23
C ARG A 42 -2.32 12.54 7.77
N CYS A 43 -1.79 12.46 8.99
CA CYS A 43 -1.07 13.53 9.67
C CYS A 43 0.36 13.62 9.14
N ILE A 44 0.51 14.20 7.95
CA ILE A 44 1.80 14.36 7.25
C ILE A 44 2.24 15.83 7.38
N PRO A 45 3.48 16.14 7.81
CA PRO A 45 4.01 17.50 7.93
C PRO A 45 4.43 18.09 6.58
N ALA A 46 3.62 17.86 5.55
CA ALA A 46 3.82 18.40 4.22
C ALA A 46 2.46 18.68 3.56
N LYS A 47 2.45 19.59 2.60
CA LYS A 47 1.30 19.90 1.74
C LYS A 47 1.71 19.85 0.27
N VAL A 48 0.77 19.45 -0.59
CA VAL A 48 1.00 19.46 -2.04
C VAL A 48 0.94 20.89 -2.55
N LYS A 49 1.95 21.30 -3.31
CA LYS A 49 1.99 22.54 -4.09
C LYS A 49 2.27 22.22 -5.55
N GLN A 50 2.10 23.21 -6.41
CA GLN A 50 2.36 23.10 -7.84
C GLN A 50 3.29 24.22 -8.29
N ASP A 51 4.26 23.86 -9.12
CA ASP A 51 5.22 24.77 -9.74
C ASP A 51 5.24 24.51 -11.26
N PRO A 52 5.33 25.54 -12.12
CA PRO A 52 5.35 25.36 -13.57
C PRO A 52 6.51 24.51 -14.11
N LYS A 53 7.65 24.48 -13.41
CA LYS A 53 8.86 23.75 -13.82
C LYS A 53 8.91 22.34 -13.23
N LEU A 54 8.51 22.17 -11.95
CA LEU A 54 8.62 20.90 -11.22
C LEU A 54 7.33 20.06 -11.24
N GLY A 55 6.19 20.66 -11.59
CA GLY A 55 4.88 20.02 -11.44
C GLY A 55 4.43 19.99 -9.97
N ARG A 56 3.85 18.86 -9.52
CA ARG A 56 3.38 18.69 -8.13
C ARG A 56 4.55 18.33 -7.21
N TYR A 57 4.66 19.03 -6.09
CA TYR A 57 5.70 18.78 -5.09
C TYR A 57 5.15 18.89 -3.65
N LEU A 58 5.90 18.36 -2.68
CA LEU A 58 5.58 18.46 -1.26
C LEU A 58 6.38 19.59 -0.62
N GLU A 59 5.70 20.54 0.01
CA GLU A 59 6.30 21.59 0.85
C GLU A 59 6.10 21.25 2.32
N ALA A 60 7.17 21.31 3.12
CA ALA A 60 7.10 21.11 4.55
C ALA A 60 6.21 22.17 5.23
N THR A 61 5.39 21.75 6.19
CA THR A 61 4.45 22.62 6.92
C THR A 61 4.93 23.00 8.31
N ARG A 62 6.07 22.44 8.72
CA ARG A 62 6.82 22.73 9.94
C ARG A 62 8.29 22.42 9.71
N ASP A 63 9.16 22.83 10.64
CA ASP A 63 10.54 22.38 10.66
C ASP A 63 10.61 20.86 10.86
N ILE A 64 11.42 20.19 10.03
CA ILE A 64 11.64 18.74 10.06
C ILE A 64 13.03 18.49 10.64
N LYS A 65 13.11 17.72 11.72
CA LYS A 65 14.39 17.39 12.37
C LYS A 65 14.97 16.10 11.79
N SER A 66 16.28 15.92 11.94
CA SER A 66 16.92 14.65 11.60
C SER A 66 16.27 13.49 12.36
N GLY A 67 15.89 12.44 11.65
CA GLY A 67 15.18 11.27 12.21
C GLY A 67 13.65 11.38 12.22
N ASP A 68 13.05 12.52 11.86
CA ASP A 68 11.60 12.64 11.75
C ASP A 68 11.04 11.74 10.63
N ILE A 69 9.97 10.98 10.93
CA ILE A 69 9.19 10.30 9.90
C ILE A 69 8.23 11.31 9.27
N ILE A 70 8.47 11.64 8.00
CA ILE A 70 7.61 12.57 7.24
C ILE A 70 6.33 11.85 6.79
N MET A 71 6.46 10.67 6.19
CA MET A 71 5.35 9.94 5.61
C MET A 71 5.58 8.44 5.74
N LYS A 72 4.51 7.70 5.99
CA LYS A 72 4.49 6.24 5.99
C LYS A 72 3.22 5.79 5.29
N GLU A 73 3.37 5.03 4.21
CA GLU A 73 2.26 4.52 3.42
C GLU A 73 2.52 3.05 3.11
N ALA A 74 1.45 2.24 3.07
CA ALA A 74 1.53 0.88 2.59
C ALA A 74 1.55 0.91 1.04
N PRO A 75 2.32 0.03 0.38
CA PRO A 75 2.29 -0.05 -1.08
C PRO A 75 0.88 -0.35 -1.57
N LEU A 76 0.45 0.31 -2.65
CA LEU A 76 -0.85 0.05 -3.27
C LEU A 76 -0.95 -1.41 -3.73
N ILE A 77 0.13 -1.91 -4.36
CA ILE A 77 0.25 -3.27 -4.87
C ILE A 77 1.65 -3.76 -4.58
N THR A 78 1.77 -5.05 -4.27
CA THR A 78 3.06 -5.75 -4.15
C THR A 78 3.06 -6.94 -5.09
N GLY A 79 4.23 -7.34 -5.58
CA GLY A 79 4.36 -8.51 -6.42
C GLY A 79 5.82 -8.90 -6.61
N PRO A 80 6.07 -10.08 -7.20
CA PRO A 80 7.42 -10.54 -7.50
C PRO A 80 8.13 -9.60 -8.47
N ALA A 81 9.47 -9.67 -8.48
CA ALA A 81 10.26 -9.03 -9.53
C ALA A 81 9.87 -9.61 -10.90
N GLN A 82 9.93 -8.79 -11.96
CA GLN A 82 9.49 -9.21 -13.29
C GLN A 82 10.26 -10.46 -13.76
N VAL A 83 11.58 -10.47 -13.62
CA VAL A 83 12.42 -11.63 -13.92
C VAL A 83 12.83 -12.28 -12.60
N THR A 84 12.15 -13.35 -12.22
CA THR A 84 12.42 -14.06 -10.96
C THR A 84 12.19 -15.56 -11.12
N PRO A 85 12.99 -16.43 -10.47
CA PRO A 85 12.59 -17.82 -10.26
C PRO A 85 11.31 -17.91 -9.44
N PRO A 86 10.63 -19.07 -9.39
CA PRO A 86 9.43 -19.21 -8.60
C PRO A 86 9.62 -18.78 -7.15
N VAL A 87 8.82 -17.80 -6.73
CA VAL A 87 8.73 -17.35 -5.33
C VAL A 87 7.33 -17.60 -4.79
N CYS A 88 7.22 -17.66 -3.47
CA CYS A 88 5.93 -17.73 -2.80
C CYS A 88 5.14 -16.45 -3.06
N LEU A 89 3.93 -16.55 -3.61
CA LEU A 89 3.10 -15.37 -3.90
C LEU A 89 2.50 -14.70 -2.65
N GLY A 90 2.68 -15.29 -1.47
CA GLY A 90 2.27 -14.72 -0.18
C GLY A 90 3.38 -13.98 0.58
N CYS A 91 4.63 -14.43 0.49
CA CYS A 91 5.75 -13.87 1.28
C CYS A 91 7.03 -13.58 0.47
N TYR A 92 7.05 -13.90 -0.82
CA TYR A 92 8.18 -13.70 -1.73
C TYR A 92 9.45 -14.52 -1.45
N THR A 93 9.40 -15.47 -0.51
CA THR A 93 10.49 -16.44 -0.32
C THR A 93 10.66 -17.30 -1.57
N LEU A 94 11.91 -17.58 -1.94
CA LEU A 94 12.24 -18.49 -3.04
C LEU A 94 11.64 -19.88 -2.80
N LEU A 95 11.05 -20.47 -3.84
CA LEU A 95 10.52 -21.83 -3.77
C LEU A 95 11.56 -22.83 -4.25
N GLU A 96 11.64 -23.94 -3.53
CA GLU A 96 12.51 -25.07 -3.85
C GLU A 96 11.67 -26.27 -4.25
N GLU A 97 12.16 -27.05 -5.21
CA GLU A 97 11.52 -28.27 -5.65
C GLU A 97 11.30 -29.23 -4.47
N GLY A 98 10.11 -29.84 -4.41
CA GLY A 98 9.72 -30.75 -3.32
C GLY A 98 9.40 -30.09 -1.98
N LYS A 99 9.58 -28.77 -1.83
CA LYS A 99 9.27 -28.02 -0.60
C LYS A 99 8.15 -26.99 -0.80
N THR A 100 7.16 -27.34 -1.62
CA THR A 100 6.03 -26.46 -1.94
C THR A 100 4.69 -27.10 -1.62
N VAL A 101 3.73 -26.26 -1.25
CA VAL A 101 2.32 -26.61 -1.14
C VAL A 101 1.55 -25.83 -2.19
N SER A 102 0.77 -26.51 -3.03
CA SER A 102 -0.04 -25.84 -4.06
C SER A 102 -1.41 -25.48 -3.54
N CYS A 103 -1.92 -24.31 -3.95
CA CYS A 103 -3.31 -23.92 -3.68
C CYS A 103 -4.28 -24.94 -4.30
N SER A 104 -5.27 -25.38 -3.52
CA SER A 104 -6.30 -26.35 -3.95
C SER A 104 -7.13 -25.87 -5.13
N ASP A 105 -7.32 -24.56 -5.27
CA ASP A 105 -8.29 -24.00 -6.21
C ASP A 105 -7.61 -23.64 -7.54
N CYS A 106 -6.44 -23.01 -7.48
CA CYS A 106 -5.74 -22.50 -8.66
C CYS A 106 -4.42 -23.22 -9.01
N GLY A 107 -3.84 -24.02 -8.11
CA GLY A 107 -2.59 -24.75 -8.36
C GLY A 107 -1.28 -23.97 -8.19
N TRP A 108 -1.31 -22.66 -7.93
CA TRP A 108 -0.08 -21.89 -7.66
C TRP A 108 0.70 -22.46 -6.47
N PRO A 109 2.04 -22.58 -6.54
CA PRO A 109 2.85 -23.10 -5.45
C PRO A 109 3.18 -22.04 -4.39
N PHE A 110 3.26 -22.48 -3.14
CA PHE A 110 3.58 -21.67 -1.96
C PHE A 110 4.58 -22.40 -1.05
N CYS A 111 5.25 -21.66 -0.17
CA CYS A 111 6.16 -22.27 0.81
C CYS A 111 5.43 -22.94 1.98
N SER A 112 4.12 -22.67 2.15
CA SER A 112 3.31 -23.27 3.21
C SER A 112 1.82 -23.12 2.94
N GLU A 113 1.04 -23.97 3.61
CA GLU A 113 -0.43 -23.93 3.63
C GLU A 113 -1.00 -22.63 4.21
N ALA A 114 -0.24 -21.91 5.05
CA ALA A 114 -0.65 -20.58 5.52
C ALA A 114 -0.56 -19.54 4.40
N CYS A 115 0.45 -19.65 3.53
CA CYS A 115 0.64 -18.71 2.42
C CYS A 115 -0.36 -18.92 1.28
N THR A 116 -0.93 -20.12 1.11
CA THR A 116 -2.00 -20.36 0.12
C THR A 116 -3.25 -19.53 0.40
N ARG A 117 -3.49 -19.17 1.67
CA ARG A 117 -4.61 -18.34 2.14
C ARG A 117 -4.28 -16.86 2.26
N ASN A 118 -3.10 -16.43 1.83
CA ASN A 118 -2.70 -15.03 1.93
C ASN A 118 -3.56 -14.16 0.99
N GLU A 119 -4.06 -13.03 1.48
CA GLU A 119 -4.87 -12.08 0.71
C GLU A 119 -4.19 -11.58 -0.57
N ALA A 120 -2.85 -11.47 -0.56
CA ALA A 120 -2.07 -11.07 -1.74
C ALA A 120 -2.23 -12.05 -2.91
N HIS A 121 -2.56 -13.32 -2.65
CA HIS A 121 -2.76 -14.34 -3.68
C HIS A 121 -4.09 -14.24 -4.43
N LYS A 122 -5.12 -13.65 -3.81
CA LYS A 122 -6.50 -13.63 -4.36
C LYS A 122 -6.59 -13.25 -5.84
N PRO A 123 -5.85 -12.25 -6.35
CA PRO A 123 -5.88 -11.88 -7.76
C PRO A 123 -5.48 -13.03 -8.68
N GLU A 124 -4.36 -13.71 -8.40
CA GLU A 124 -3.89 -14.84 -9.21
C GLU A 124 -4.86 -16.01 -9.15
N CYS A 125 -5.39 -16.29 -7.96
CA CYS A 125 -6.37 -17.36 -7.76
C CYS A 125 -7.64 -17.10 -8.57
N HIS A 126 -8.17 -15.88 -8.52
CA HIS A 126 -9.36 -15.45 -9.23
C HIS A 126 -9.22 -15.63 -10.75
N PHE A 127 -8.15 -15.09 -11.35
CA PHE A 127 -7.95 -15.18 -12.79
C PHE A 127 -7.65 -16.60 -13.26
N THR A 128 -6.91 -17.39 -12.47
CA THR A 128 -6.61 -18.79 -12.79
C THR A 128 -7.88 -19.65 -12.75
N GLN A 129 -8.74 -19.46 -11.75
CA GLN A 129 -10.03 -20.17 -11.68
C GLN A 129 -10.95 -19.78 -12.85
N LYS A 130 -11.00 -18.49 -13.23
CA LYS A 130 -11.75 -18.04 -14.41
C LYS A 130 -11.24 -18.65 -15.73
N ARG A 131 -9.94 -18.92 -15.84
CA ARG A 131 -9.36 -19.63 -16.98
C ARG A 131 -9.83 -21.08 -17.06
N GLY A 132 -10.19 -21.70 -15.94
CA GLY A 132 -10.71 -23.07 -15.86
C GLY A 132 -9.66 -24.16 -15.76
N GLU A 133 -8.37 -23.81 -15.66
CA GLU A 133 -7.27 -24.76 -15.55
C GLU A 133 -6.27 -24.32 -14.48
N LYS A 134 -5.86 -25.26 -13.62
CA LYS A 134 -4.86 -25.01 -12.58
C LYS A 134 -3.49 -24.69 -13.19
N VAL A 135 -2.75 -23.79 -12.55
CA VAL A 135 -1.35 -23.55 -12.89
C VAL A 135 -0.50 -24.72 -12.39
N SER A 136 0.47 -25.12 -13.20
CA SER A 136 1.52 -26.07 -12.83
C SER A 136 2.88 -25.39 -13.01
N ILE A 137 3.66 -25.31 -11.93
CA ILE A 137 5.02 -24.79 -11.93
C ILE A 137 5.93 -25.93 -11.48
N SER A 138 6.74 -26.45 -12.41
CA SER A 138 7.65 -27.57 -12.16
C SER A 138 9.12 -27.18 -12.26
N THR A 139 9.44 -26.02 -12.85
CA THR A 139 10.81 -25.55 -13.03
C THR A 139 11.18 -24.52 -11.97
N PHE A 140 12.10 -24.89 -11.08
CA PHE A 140 12.61 -24.05 -9.99
C PHE A 140 14.03 -23.56 -10.28
N GLY A 141 14.49 -22.54 -9.55
CA GLY A 141 15.86 -22.02 -9.64
C GLY A 141 16.20 -21.15 -10.86
N VAL A 142 15.35 -21.13 -11.89
CA VAL A 142 15.48 -20.26 -13.07
C VAL A 142 14.25 -19.38 -13.25
N PRO A 143 14.37 -18.20 -13.89
CA PRO A 143 13.22 -17.32 -14.11
C PRO A 143 12.05 -18.01 -14.81
N HIS A 144 10.84 -17.86 -14.26
CA HIS A 144 9.65 -18.51 -14.81
C HIS A 144 8.68 -17.46 -15.41
N PRO A 145 8.25 -17.61 -16.68
CA PRO A 145 7.48 -16.57 -17.39
C PRO A 145 6.14 -16.23 -16.72
N ASN A 146 5.45 -17.20 -16.13
CA ASN A 146 4.19 -16.93 -15.41
C ASN A 146 4.33 -15.91 -14.26
N TYR A 147 5.53 -15.74 -13.69
CA TYR A 147 5.76 -14.77 -12.63
C TYR A 147 5.81 -13.32 -13.15
N GLN A 148 6.13 -13.12 -14.43
CA GLN A 148 6.27 -11.79 -15.06
C GLN A 148 4.98 -10.98 -15.03
N CYS A 149 3.82 -11.64 -15.10
CA CYS A 149 2.52 -10.97 -15.18
C CYS A 149 1.84 -10.77 -13.82
N ILE A 150 2.38 -11.33 -12.73
CA ILE A 150 1.69 -11.34 -11.42
C ILE A 150 1.39 -9.93 -10.92
N THR A 151 2.37 -9.04 -10.90
CA THR A 151 2.17 -7.66 -10.43
C THR A 151 1.10 -6.94 -11.28
N VAL A 152 1.09 -7.17 -12.60
CA VAL A 152 0.08 -6.60 -13.51
C VAL A 152 -1.30 -7.18 -13.23
N LEU A 153 -1.43 -8.49 -13.02
CA LEU A 153 -2.68 -9.14 -12.65
C LEU A 153 -3.24 -8.55 -11.34
N ARG A 154 -2.37 -8.33 -10.34
CA ARG A 154 -2.75 -7.66 -9.10
C ARG A 154 -3.24 -6.23 -9.32
N CYS A 155 -2.60 -5.47 -10.22
CA CYS A 155 -3.09 -4.15 -10.62
C CYS A 155 -4.49 -4.20 -11.22
N LEU A 156 -4.72 -5.12 -12.15
CA LEU A 156 -6.00 -5.24 -12.84
C LEU A 156 -7.12 -5.66 -11.88
N TYR A 157 -6.81 -6.48 -10.88
CA TYR A 157 -7.78 -6.91 -9.86
C TYR A 157 -8.24 -5.79 -8.92
N GLN A 158 -7.49 -4.68 -8.80
CA GLN A 158 -7.93 -3.52 -8.01
C GLN A 158 -9.10 -2.75 -8.67
N ARG A 159 -9.40 -3.03 -9.95
CA ARG A 159 -10.50 -2.39 -10.69
C ARG A 159 -11.73 -3.31 -10.68
N PRO A 160 -12.80 -2.97 -9.93
CA PRO A 160 -14.08 -3.67 -10.04
C PRO A 160 -14.72 -3.47 -11.42
#